data_AF-A0A920G6R0-F1
#
_entry.id   AF-A0A920G6R0-F1
#
_cell.length_a   1.000
_cell.length_b   1.000
_cell.length_c   1.000
_cell.angle_alpha   90.00
_cell.angle_beta   90.00
_cell.angle_gamma   90.00
#
_symmetry.space_group_name_H-M   'P 1'
#
loop_
_entity.id
_entity.type
_entity.pdbx_description
1 polymer ?
#
loop_
_entity_poly.entity_id
_entity_poly.type
_entity_poly.pdbx_seq_one_letter_code
_entity_poly.pdbx_strand_id
1 'polypeptide(L)'
;MICTTCGISVSLGLGVLQINTGFNYLFELPIDVWVQVGLIFATMALATVSVVLGLDTGIKRLSEINIILAVLLLLLILLTGPTALLLSGTLQNFGAYVAGLVPRTLDMYVYDQTDWFGGWTIFYWGWWISWTPFVGVFVARISRGRTIREFLVGVTIVPTLFICLWMGVLGGSALELIGNQGVSELGAAVQENPAVGLFRFMEFLPATKALSVISLLMIVIFFVTSADSGAMVLNMLSAKGVTIRPPCSARCGLW
;
A
#
# COMPACT_ATOMS: atom_id res chain seq x y z
N MET A 1 -11.81 -14.29 10.95
CA MET A 1 -10.41 -14.60 11.31
C MET A 1 -9.64 -15.05 10.08
N ILE A 2 -9.96 -16.21 9.48
CA ILE A 2 -9.26 -16.75 8.30
C ILE A 2 -9.11 -15.71 7.17
N CYS A 3 -10.20 -15.06 6.74
CA CYS A 3 -10.13 -14.05 5.68
C CYS A 3 -9.15 -12.92 6.00
N THR A 4 -9.21 -12.39 7.23
CA THR A 4 -8.33 -11.30 7.68
C THR A 4 -6.87 -11.73 7.75
N THR A 5 -6.59 -12.94 8.24
CA THR A 5 -5.23 -13.48 8.26
C THR A 5 -4.66 -13.63 6.85
N CYS A 6 -5.41 -14.25 5.93
CA CYS A 6 -4.98 -14.40 4.53
C CYS A 6 -4.72 -13.03 3.88
N GLY A 7 -5.63 -12.07 4.09
CA GLY A 7 -5.48 -10.72 3.55
C GLY A 7 -4.24 -9.99 4.07
N ILE A 8 -3.99 -10.04 5.37
CA ILE A 8 -2.80 -9.42 5.96
C ILE A 8 -1.54 -10.12 5.44
N SER A 9 -1.52 -11.45 5.36
CA SER A 9 -0.37 -12.21 4.85
C SER A 9 0.02 -11.82 3.42
N VAL A 10 -0.96 -11.60 2.52
CA VAL A 10 -0.68 -11.13 1.15
C VAL A 10 -0.01 -9.75 1.16
N SER A 11 -0.54 -8.80 1.94
CA SER A 11 0.03 -7.45 2.03
C SER A 11 1.42 -7.43 2.64
N LEU A 12 1.67 -8.26 3.66
CA LEU A 12 3.01 -8.41 4.24
C LEU A 12 3.96 -9.07 3.24
N GLY A 13 3.54 -10.09 2.49
CA GLY A 13 4.36 -10.70 1.44
C GLY A 13 4.80 -9.69 0.38
N LEU A 14 3.86 -8.91 -0.15
CA LEU A 14 4.16 -7.83 -1.11
C LEU A 14 5.04 -6.73 -0.50
N GLY A 15 4.80 -6.39 0.77
CA GLY A 15 5.64 -5.43 1.49
C GLY A 15 7.08 -5.90 1.64
N VAL A 16 7.32 -7.18 1.94
CA VAL A 16 8.68 -7.74 2.05
C VAL A 16 9.36 -7.83 0.69
N LEU A 17 8.63 -8.17 -0.37
CA LEU A 17 9.17 -8.11 -1.74
C LEU A 17 9.65 -6.69 -2.07
N GLN A 18 8.87 -5.68 -1.72
CA GLN A 18 9.22 -4.27 -1.90
C GLN A 18 10.43 -3.86 -1.03
N ILE A 19 10.48 -4.29 0.24
CA ILE A 19 11.60 -4.00 1.16
C ILE A 19 12.88 -4.65 0.66
N ASN A 20 12.84 -5.93 0.29
CA ASN A 20 14.01 -6.63 -0.25
C ASN A 20 14.50 -5.96 -1.53
N THR A 21 13.59 -5.56 -2.41
CA THR A 21 13.95 -4.84 -3.63
C THR A 21 14.59 -3.48 -3.34
N GLY A 22 14.11 -2.74 -2.33
CA GLY A 22 14.76 -1.50 -1.90
C GLY A 22 16.13 -1.70 -1.27
N PHE A 23 16.30 -2.79 -0.51
CA PHE A 23 17.61 -3.20 0.02
C PHE A 23 18.57 -3.63 -1.08
N ASN A 24 18.10 -4.37 -2.09
CA ASN A 24 18.86 -4.71 -3.29
C ASN A 24 19.31 -3.44 -4.02
N TYR A 25 18.40 -2.48 -4.20
CA TYR A 25 18.71 -1.23 -4.87
C TYR A 25 19.76 -0.38 -4.14
N LEU A 26 19.70 -0.29 -2.81
CA LEU A 26 20.57 0.59 -2.02
C LEU A 26 21.87 -0.06 -1.54
N PHE A 27 21.85 -1.37 -1.29
CA PHE A 27 22.92 -2.11 -0.62
C PHE A 27 23.31 -3.40 -1.36
N GLU A 28 22.76 -3.63 -2.56
CA GLU A 28 23.05 -4.79 -3.42
C GLU A 28 22.75 -6.15 -2.75
N LEU A 29 21.85 -6.17 -1.77
CA LEU A 29 21.38 -7.40 -1.12
C LEU A 29 20.64 -8.30 -2.13
N PRO A 30 20.89 -9.62 -2.17
CA PRO A 30 20.26 -10.49 -3.15
C PRO A 30 18.75 -10.66 -2.93
N ILE A 31 17.98 -10.66 -4.02
CA ILE A 31 16.54 -10.91 -3.99
C ILE A 31 16.31 -12.43 -3.93
N ASP A 32 16.50 -13.00 -2.75
CA ASP A 32 16.29 -14.43 -2.46
C ASP A 32 15.14 -14.61 -1.46
N VAL A 33 14.42 -15.72 -1.58
CA VAL A 33 13.41 -16.19 -0.63
C VAL A 33 13.97 -16.23 0.80
N TRP A 34 15.21 -16.67 0.99
CA TRP A 34 15.80 -16.74 2.35
C TRP A 34 16.05 -15.35 2.95
N VAL A 35 16.41 -14.37 2.12
CA VAL A 35 16.53 -12.97 2.55
C VAL A 35 15.15 -12.41 2.90
N GLN A 36 14.13 -12.71 2.10
CA GLN A 36 12.74 -12.30 2.38
C GLN A 36 12.24 -12.88 3.71
N VAL A 37 12.48 -14.17 3.96
CA VAL A 37 12.13 -14.82 5.24
C VAL A 37 12.86 -14.13 6.40
N GLY A 38 14.16 -13.86 6.26
CA GLY A 38 14.94 -13.12 7.27
C GLY A 38 14.37 -11.71 7.53
N LEU A 39 13.99 -10.99 6.48
CA LEU A 39 13.37 -9.67 6.58
C LEU A 39 12.02 -9.72 7.29
N ILE A 40 11.19 -10.75 7.05
CA ILE A 40 9.93 -10.96 7.78
C ILE A 40 10.23 -11.12 9.28
N PHE A 41 11.16 -11.99 9.66
CA PHE A 41 11.50 -12.18 11.08
C PHE A 41 12.04 -10.89 11.71
N ALA A 42 12.88 -10.14 10.99
CA ALA A 42 13.45 -8.89 11.49
C ALA A 42 12.37 -7.81 11.70
N THR A 43 11.49 -7.58 10.72
CA THR A 43 10.42 -6.57 10.84
C THR A 43 9.37 -6.97 11.87
N MET A 44 9.04 -8.25 11.98
CA MET A 44 8.15 -8.77 13.02
C MET A 44 8.77 -8.64 14.43
N ALA A 45 10.07 -8.88 14.58
CA ALA A 45 10.76 -8.64 15.84
C ALA A 45 10.73 -7.17 16.25
N LEU A 46 10.99 -6.26 15.29
CA LEU A 46 10.88 -4.81 15.52
C LEU A 46 9.46 -4.40 15.95
N ALA A 47 8.44 -4.90 15.26
CA ALA A 47 7.04 -4.67 15.64
C ALA A 47 6.75 -5.17 17.07
N THR A 48 7.23 -6.37 17.40
CA THR A 48 7.04 -7.00 18.72
C THR A 48 7.70 -6.18 19.83
N VAL A 49 8.95 -5.76 19.64
CA VAL A 49 9.68 -4.91 20.59
C VAL A 49 8.95 -3.59 20.81
N SER A 50 8.47 -2.97 19.73
CA SER A 50 7.72 -1.72 19.79
C SER A 50 6.48 -1.83 20.69
N VAL A 51 5.77 -2.94 20.57
CA VAL A 51 4.57 -3.24 21.35
C VAL A 51 4.89 -3.55 22.82
N VAL A 52 5.91 -4.36 23.09
CA VAL A 52 6.32 -4.72 24.47
C VAL A 52 6.80 -3.50 25.24
N LEU A 53 7.51 -2.59 24.57
CA LEU A 53 7.99 -1.34 25.16
C LEU A 53 6.90 -0.27 25.29
N GLY A 54 5.66 -0.54 24.87
CA GLY A 54 4.56 0.42 24.94
C GLY A 54 4.80 1.65 24.08
N LEU A 55 5.55 1.52 22.98
CA LEU A 55 5.82 2.60 22.03
C LEU A 55 4.60 2.93 21.15
N ASP A 56 3.37 2.66 21.62
CA ASP A 56 2.11 2.96 20.93
C ASP A 56 2.04 4.42 20.46
N THR A 57 2.57 5.34 21.27
CA THR A 57 2.67 6.77 20.91
C THR A 57 3.71 7.00 19.80
N GLY A 58 4.80 6.24 19.80
CA GLY A 58 5.85 6.29 18.77
C GLY A 58 5.37 5.74 17.43
N ILE A 59 4.70 4.58 17.41
CA ILE A 59 4.10 4.00 16.20
C ILE A 59 3.07 4.95 15.60
N LYS A 60 2.22 5.55 16.45
CA LYS A 60 1.23 6.52 15.98
C LYS A 60 1.89 7.73 15.31
N ARG A 61 2.92 8.32 15.94
CA ARG A 61 3.68 9.44 15.36
C ARG A 61 4.39 9.05 14.07
N LEU A 62 4.97 7.85 14.01
CA LEU A 62 5.60 7.32 12.79
C LEU A 62 4.58 7.19 11.66
N SER A 63 3.37 6.70 11.94
CA SER A 63 2.30 6.61 10.95
C SER A 63 1.83 7.99 10.47
N GLU A 64 1.72 8.98 11.35
CA GLU A 64 1.36 10.37 10.98
C GLU A 64 2.45 11.00 10.10
N ILE A 65 3.73 10.85 10.48
CA ILE A 65 4.88 11.29 9.69
C ILE A 65 4.87 10.59 8.32
N ASN A 66 4.54 9.31 8.27
CA ASN A 66 4.53 8.54 7.02
C ASN A 66 3.49 9.08 6.02
N ILE A 67 2.31 9.49 6.50
CA ILE A 67 1.29 10.15 5.66
C ILE A 67 1.81 11.51 5.16
N ILE A 68 2.46 12.30 6.02
CA ILE A 68 3.06 13.58 5.62
C ILE A 68 4.14 13.35 4.55
N LEU A 69 5.02 12.37 4.74
CA LEU A 69 6.06 12.01 3.77
C LEU A 69 5.46 11.56 2.44
N ALA A 70 4.36 10.80 2.45
CA ALA A 70 3.66 10.40 1.23
C ALA A 70 3.11 11.61 0.47
N VAL A 71 2.48 12.55 1.17
CA VAL A 71 1.98 13.80 0.55
C VAL A 71 3.14 14.64 0.02
N LEU A 72 4.25 14.76 0.76
CA LEU A 72 5.44 15.49 0.30
C LEU A 72 6.07 14.83 -0.93
N LEU A 73 6.15 13.51 -0.97
CA LEU A 73 6.65 12.77 -2.13
C LEU A 73 5.76 13.01 -3.36
N LEU A 74 4.44 12.96 -3.17
CA LEU A 74 3.48 13.24 -4.23
C LEU A 74 3.65 14.67 -4.78
N LEU A 75 3.77 15.66 -3.89
CA LEU A 75 3.99 17.05 -4.27
C LEU A 75 5.34 17.25 -4.98
N LEU A 76 6.39 16.59 -4.50
CA LEU A 76 7.70 16.64 -5.13
C LEU A 76 7.61 16.15 -6.58
N ILE A 77 7.05 14.95 -6.80
CA ILE A 77 6.89 14.36 -8.14
C ILE A 77 6.05 15.26 -9.04
N LEU A 78 4.97 15.83 -8.49
CA LEU A 78 4.10 16.74 -9.22
C LEU A 78 4.82 18.02 -9.66
N LEU A 79 5.72 18.56 -8.84
CA LEU A 79 6.48 19.78 -9.11
C LEU A 79 7.71 19.54 -9.98
N THR A 80 8.34 18.37 -9.89
CA THR A 80 9.51 18.02 -10.71
C THR A 80 9.11 17.49 -12.08
N GLY A 81 7.95 16.88 -12.20
CA GLY A 81 7.37 16.44 -13.47
C GLY A 81 6.60 17.55 -14.20
N PRO A 82 6.08 17.28 -15.40
CA PRO A 82 5.26 18.25 -16.14
C PRO A 82 3.89 18.44 -15.47
N THR A 83 3.81 19.33 -14.47
CA THR A 83 2.64 19.51 -13.59
C THR A 83 1.32 19.66 -14.35
N ALA A 84 1.30 20.48 -15.41
CA ALA A 84 0.10 20.71 -16.22
C ALA A 84 -0.38 19.44 -16.92
N LEU A 85 0.55 18.61 -17.40
CA LEU A 85 0.25 17.31 -18.03
C LEU A 85 -0.25 16.31 -16.98
N LEU A 86 0.41 16.23 -15.82
CA LEU A 86 0.02 15.30 -14.76
C LEU A 86 -1.38 15.60 -14.20
N LEU A 87 -1.70 16.88 -13.96
CA LEU A 87 -3.01 17.26 -13.46
C LEU A 87 -4.11 17.08 -14.51
N SER A 88 -3.87 17.51 -15.76
CA SER A 88 -4.86 17.36 -16.84
C SER A 88 -5.08 15.88 -17.19
N GLY A 89 -4.00 15.09 -17.25
CA GLY A 89 -4.05 13.63 -17.43
C GLY A 89 -4.76 12.92 -16.28
N THR A 90 -4.52 13.31 -15.03
CA THR A 90 -5.26 12.76 -13.87
C THR A 90 -6.77 13.02 -13.99
N LEU A 91 -7.16 14.24 -14.37
CA LEU A 91 -8.57 14.59 -14.56
C LEU A 91 -9.20 13.82 -15.72
N GLN A 92 -8.48 13.67 -16.84
CA GLN A 92 -8.92 12.88 -17.98
C GLN A 92 -9.09 11.40 -17.61
N ASN A 93 -8.13 10.82 -16.89
CA ASN A 93 -8.17 9.43 -16.42
C ASN A 93 -9.33 9.21 -15.45
N PHE A 94 -9.63 10.19 -14.58
CA PHE A 94 -10.79 10.14 -13.71
C PHE A 94 -12.10 10.13 -14.52
N GLY A 95 -12.23 11.00 -15.53
CA GLY A 95 -13.38 11.01 -16.43
C GLY A 95 -13.55 9.68 -17.18
N ALA A 96 -12.46 9.12 -17.69
CA ALA A 96 -12.44 7.81 -18.35
C ALA A 96 -12.81 6.66 -17.40
N TYR A 97 -12.36 6.70 -16.13
CA TYR A 97 -12.73 5.75 -15.10
C TYR A 97 -14.25 5.77 -14.84
N VAL A 98 -14.83 6.96 -14.67
CA VAL A 98 -16.28 7.11 -14.45
C VAL A 98 -17.08 6.62 -15.66
N ALA A 99 -16.68 7.00 -16.87
CA ALA A 99 -17.32 6.54 -18.10
C ALA A 99 -17.21 5.02 -18.30
N GLY A 100 -16.09 4.42 -17.91
CA GLY A 100 -15.81 3.00 -18.04
C GLY A 100 -16.31 2.12 -16.91
N LEU A 101 -16.94 2.67 -15.87
CA LEU A 101 -17.25 1.94 -14.64
C LEU A 101 -18.16 0.73 -14.89
N VAL A 102 -19.29 0.92 -15.59
CA VAL A 102 -20.23 -0.17 -15.90
C VAL A 102 -19.61 -1.23 -16.81
N PRO A 103 -19.07 -0.89 -18.01
CA PRO A 103 -18.54 -1.91 -18.91
C PRO A 103 -17.38 -2.68 -18.29
N ARG A 104 -16.45 -2.02 -17.58
CA ARG A 104 -15.31 -2.71 -16.93
C ARG A 104 -15.74 -3.61 -15.77
N THR A 105 -16.82 -3.28 -15.07
CA THR A 105 -17.32 -4.12 -13.96
C THR A 105 -17.91 -5.44 -14.46
N LEU A 106 -18.47 -5.44 -15.68
CA LEU A 106 -19.11 -6.61 -16.27
C LEU A 106 -18.23 -7.34 -17.30
N ASP A 107 -17.03 -6.82 -17.56
CA ASP A 107 -16.11 -7.43 -18.51
C ASP A 107 -15.46 -8.67 -17.90
N MET A 108 -15.79 -9.82 -18.49
CA MET A 108 -15.25 -11.12 -18.12
C MET A 108 -14.21 -11.63 -19.13
N TYR A 109 -13.80 -10.81 -20.10
CA TYR A 109 -12.80 -11.19 -21.12
C TYR A 109 -13.16 -12.49 -21.88
N VAL A 110 -14.46 -12.76 -22.06
CA VAL A 110 -14.97 -14.02 -22.65
C VAL A 110 -14.50 -14.22 -24.09
N TYR A 111 -14.41 -13.12 -24.84
CA TYR A 111 -14.06 -13.14 -26.27
C TYR A 111 -12.60 -12.75 -26.53
N ASP A 112 -11.86 -12.34 -25.50
CA ASP A 112 -10.43 -11.99 -25.56
C ASP A 112 -9.74 -12.54 -24.31
N GLN A 113 -9.53 -13.86 -24.31
CA GLN A 113 -8.99 -14.56 -23.14
C GLN A 113 -7.57 -14.08 -22.86
N THR A 114 -7.40 -13.47 -21.70
CA THR A 114 -6.11 -12.96 -21.23
C THR A 114 -5.90 -13.35 -19.78
N ASP A 115 -4.64 -13.58 -19.39
CA ASP A 115 -4.26 -13.80 -17.98
C ASP A 115 -4.46 -12.54 -17.12
N TRP A 116 -4.73 -11.38 -17.76
CA TRP A 116 -4.96 -10.10 -17.11
C TRP A 116 -6.11 -10.15 -16.11
N PHE A 117 -7.22 -10.79 -16.48
CA PHE A 117 -8.40 -10.87 -15.63
C PHE A 117 -8.12 -11.56 -14.29
N GLY A 118 -7.34 -12.65 -14.33
CA GLY A 118 -6.93 -13.39 -13.14
C GLY A 118 -5.88 -12.63 -12.32
N GLY A 119 -4.81 -12.16 -12.97
CA GLY A 119 -3.67 -11.52 -12.31
C GLY A 119 -3.97 -10.14 -11.71
N TRP A 120 -4.96 -9.42 -12.24
CA TRP A 120 -5.33 -8.08 -11.78
C TRP A 120 -6.70 -8.06 -11.13
N THR A 121 -7.77 -8.19 -11.93
CA THR A 121 -9.14 -7.97 -11.46
C THR A 121 -9.52 -8.93 -10.34
N ILE A 122 -9.41 -10.24 -10.57
CA ILE A 122 -9.77 -11.26 -9.59
C ILE A 122 -8.85 -11.22 -8.37
N PHE A 123 -7.54 -11.03 -8.59
CA PHE A 123 -6.57 -10.90 -7.51
C PHE A 123 -6.93 -9.75 -6.54
N TYR A 124 -7.16 -8.54 -7.06
CA TYR A 124 -7.53 -7.39 -6.23
C TYR A 124 -8.90 -7.59 -5.57
N TRP A 125 -9.90 -8.14 -6.26
CA TRP A 125 -11.20 -8.45 -5.63
C TRP A 125 -11.04 -9.43 -4.46
N GLY A 126 -10.29 -10.52 -4.64
CA GLY A 126 -10.02 -11.49 -3.58
C GLY A 126 -9.27 -10.86 -2.39
N TRP A 127 -8.27 -10.03 -2.68
CA TRP A 127 -7.53 -9.29 -1.67
C TRP A 127 -8.46 -8.33 -0.90
N TRP A 128 -9.21 -7.45 -1.57
CA TRP A 128 -10.07 -6.48 -0.89
C TRP A 128 -11.16 -7.16 -0.04
N ILE A 129 -11.79 -8.23 -0.54
CA ILE A 129 -12.79 -9.00 0.22
C ILE A 129 -12.18 -9.59 1.49
N SER A 130 -10.95 -10.11 1.42
CA SER A 130 -10.25 -10.66 2.58
C SER A 130 -9.98 -9.61 3.67
N TRP A 131 -9.81 -8.34 3.26
CA TRP A 131 -9.59 -7.18 4.12
C TRP A 131 -10.86 -6.56 4.71
N THR A 132 -12.03 -6.82 4.13
CA THR A 132 -13.31 -6.20 4.53
C THR A 132 -13.60 -6.27 6.04
N PRO A 133 -13.39 -7.40 6.76
CA PRO A 133 -13.66 -7.45 8.19
C PRO A 133 -12.77 -6.51 9.01
N PHE A 134 -11.52 -6.32 8.57
CA PHE A 134 -10.56 -5.43 9.21
C PHE A 134 -10.94 -3.96 8.99
N VAL A 135 -11.08 -3.57 7.72
CA VAL A 135 -11.38 -2.19 7.34
C VAL A 135 -12.78 -1.79 7.85
N GLY A 136 -13.77 -2.67 7.74
CA GLY A 136 -15.14 -2.41 8.17
C GLY A 136 -15.25 -2.05 9.66
N VAL A 137 -14.59 -2.81 10.54
CA VAL A 137 -14.58 -2.53 11.99
C VAL A 137 -13.86 -1.21 12.29
N PHE A 138 -12.73 -0.97 11.64
CA PHE A 138 -11.97 0.27 11.82
C PHE A 138 -12.79 1.50 11.42
N VAL A 139 -13.35 1.48 10.21
CA VAL A 139 -14.13 2.58 9.64
C VAL A 139 -15.42 2.81 10.45
N ALA A 140 -16.08 1.75 10.93
CA ALA A 140 -17.25 1.87 11.79
C ALA A 140 -16.94 2.59 13.11
N ARG A 141 -15.76 2.32 13.72
CA ARG A 141 -15.34 2.95 14.98
C ARG A 141 -15.08 4.45 14.85
N ILE A 142 -14.36 4.86 13.80
CA ILE A 142 -14.03 6.27 13.57
C ILE A 142 -15.22 7.09 13.05
N SER A 143 -16.29 6.43 12.61
CA SER A 143 -17.49 7.07 12.04
C SER A 143 -18.64 7.23 13.03
N ARG A 144 -18.39 7.04 14.34
CA ARG A 144 -19.41 7.18 15.38
C ARG A 144 -20.00 8.60 15.38
N GLY A 145 -21.32 8.70 15.26
CA GLY A 145 -22.05 9.98 15.27
C GLY A 145 -22.25 10.64 13.90
N ARG A 146 -21.81 10.00 12.80
CA ARG A 146 -22.11 10.45 11.43
C ARG A 146 -23.41 9.85 10.92
N THR A 147 -24.09 10.55 10.01
CA THR A 147 -25.22 9.98 9.26
C THR A 147 -24.72 8.91 8.28
N ILE A 148 -25.60 7.99 7.89
CA ILE A 148 -25.27 6.95 6.89
C ILE A 148 -24.79 7.58 5.58
N ARG A 149 -25.37 8.72 5.18
CA ARG A 149 -24.98 9.43 3.96
C ARG A 149 -23.56 9.98 4.04
N GLU A 150 -23.24 10.68 5.12
CA GLU A 150 -21.89 11.24 5.34
C GLU A 150 -20.84 10.13 5.44
N PHE A 151 -21.20 9.00 6.06
CA PHE A 151 -20.36 7.81 6.14
C PHE A 151 -20.05 7.26 4.75
N LEU A 152 -21.07 6.97 3.94
CA LEU A 152 -20.89 6.37 2.60
C LEU A 152 -20.08 7.29 1.68
N VAL A 153 -20.39 8.58 1.67
CA VAL A 153 -19.68 9.58 0.86
C VAL A 153 -18.23 9.71 1.32
N GLY A 154 -17.98 9.83 2.62
CA GLY A 154 -16.63 10.01 3.16
C GLY A 154 -15.73 8.80 2.92
N VAL A 155 -16.25 7.59 3.10
CA VAL A 155 -15.50 6.34 2.93
C VAL A 155 -15.23 6.02 1.47
N THR A 156 -16.11 6.43 0.57
CA THR A 156 -15.97 6.11 -0.86
C THR A 156 -15.20 7.20 -1.59
N ILE A 157 -15.61 8.46 -1.46
CA ILE A 157 -15.09 9.54 -2.31
C ILE A 157 -13.67 9.94 -1.88
N VAL A 158 -13.41 10.12 -0.59
CA VAL A 158 -12.10 10.65 -0.11
C VAL A 158 -10.95 9.72 -0.49
N PRO A 159 -11.01 8.39 -0.22
CA PRO A 159 -9.94 7.49 -0.62
C PRO A 159 -9.82 7.34 -2.14
N THR A 160 -10.96 7.32 -2.87
CA THR A 160 -10.95 7.22 -4.33
C THR A 160 -10.22 8.41 -4.95
N LEU A 161 -10.54 9.64 -4.54
CA LEU A 161 -9.86 10.83 -5.07
C LEU A 161 -8.38 10.84 -4.73
N PHE A 162 -8.00 10.43 -3.52
CA PHE A 162 -6.60 10.31 -3.15
C PHE A 162 -5.86 9.28 -4.02
N ILE A 163 -6.44 8.10 -4.25
CA ILE A 163 -5.85 7.07 -5.12
C ILE A 163 -5.79 7.54 -6.57
N CYS A 164 -6.82 8.23 -7.07
CA CYS A 164 -6.81 8.81 -8.41
C CYS A 164 -5.67 9.82 -8.57
N LEU A 165 -5.46 10.69 -7.57
CA LEU A 165 -4.35 11.63 -7.56
C LEU A 165 -3.00 10.91 -7.47
N TRP A 166 -2.88 9.92 -6.59
CA TRP A 166 -1.66 9.15 -6.40
C TRP A 166 -1.25 8.41 -7.68
N MET A 167 -2.17 7.64 -8.27
CA MET A 167 -1.92 6.89 -9.51
C MET A 167 -1.76 7.82 -10.71
N GLY A 168 -2.51 8.93 -10.76
CA GLY A 168 -2.43 9.92 -11.82
C GLY A 168 -1.08 10.63 -11.85
N VAL A 169 -0.53 10.99 -10.68
CA VAL A 169 0.76 11.67 -10.57
C VAL A 169 1.92 10.69 -10.70
N LEU A 170 1.99 9.63 -9.87
CA LEU A 170 3.10 8.67 -9.92
C LEU A 170 3.08 7.86 -11.22
N GLY A 171 1.95 7.24 -11.52
CA GLY A 171 1.79 6.41 -12.71
C GLY A 171 1.84 7.24 -14.00
N GLY A 172 1.21 8.41 -14.01
CA GLY A 172 1.30 9.34 -15.14
C GLY A 172 2.74 9.82 -15.39
N SER A 173 3.50 10.12 -14.35
CA SER A 173 4.91 10.50 -14.51
C SER A 173 5.76 9.34 -15.03
N ALA A 174 5.51 8.11 -14.60
CA ALA A 174 6.22 6.94 -15.13
C ALA A 174 5.87 6.67 -16.60
N LEU A 175 4.59 6.81 -16.97
CA LEU A 175 4.14 6.66 -18.37
C LEU A 175 4.70 7.77 -19.27
N GLU A 176 4.81 9.00 -18.78
CA GLU A 176 5.46 10.10 -19.50
C GLU A 176 6.94 9.79 -19.80
N LEU A 177 7.67 9.27 -18.81
CA LEU A 177 9.06 8.85 -18.98
C LEU A 177 9.20 7.75 -20.03
N ILE A 178 8.37 6.72 -19.95
CA ILE A 178 8.43 5.56 -20.84
C ILE A 178 7.97 5.93 -22.26
N GLY A 179 6.83 6.60 -22.39
CA GLY A 179 6.16 6.84 -23.67
C GLY A 179 6.71 8.04 -24.44
N ASN A 180 6.96 9.15 -23.77
CA ASN A 180 7.32 10.42 -24.42
C ASN A 180 8.82 10.74 -24.31
N GLN A 181 9.47 10.37 -23.21
CA GLN A 181 10.91 10.61 -23.02
C GLN A 181 11.80 9.44 -23.44
N GLY A 182 11.21 8.33 -23.90
CA GLY A 182 11.92 7.19 -24.48
C GLY A 182 12.68 6.32 -23.47
N VAL A 183 12.34 6.40 -22.18
CA VAL A 183 12.95 5.60 -21.11
C VAL A 183 12.35 4.19 -21.10
N SER A 184 12.64 3.41 -22.14
CA SER A 184 12.13 2.05 -22.30
C SER A 184 12.67 1.08 -21.23
N GLU A 185 13.86 1.34 -20.69
CA GLU A 185 14.48 0.55 -19.63
C GLU A 185 13.64 0.51 -18.35
N LEU A 186 12.98 1.62 -17.99
CA LEU A 186 12.07 1.67 -16.85
C LEU A 186 10.87 0.72 -17.08
N GLY A 187 10.32 0.72 -18.29
CA GLY A 187 9.22 -0.18 -18.66
C GLY A 187 9.64 -1.65 -18.61
N ALA A 188 10.83 -1.97 -19.14
CA ALA A 188 11.37 -3.33 -19.11
C ALA A 188 11.62 -3.82 -17.68
N ALA A 189 12.23 -2.99 -16.83
CA ALA A 189 12.50 -3.33 -15.44
C ALA A 189 11.22 -3.58 -14.63
N VAL A 190 10.16 -2.80 -14.87
CA VAL A 190 8.85 -2.98 -14.21
C VAL A 190 8.16 -4.28 -14.65
N GLN A 191 8.30 -4.66 -15.92
CA GLN A 191 7.74 -5.92 -16.41
C GLN A 191 8.45 -7.15 -15.82
N GLU A 192 9.76 -7.07 -15.62
CA GLU A 192 10.52 -8.15 -14.99
C GLU A 192 10.22 -8.25 -13.49
N ASN A 193 10.22 -7.11 -12.78
CA ASN A 193 9.90 -7.08 -11.37
C ASN A 193 9.16 -5.78 -11.00
N PRO A 194 7.84 -5.85 -10.76
CA PRO A 194 7.04 -4.68 -10.39
C PRO A 194 7.54 -3.99 -9.12
N ALA A 195 8.15 -4.72 -8.19
CA ALA A 195 8.67 -4.15 -6.94
C ALA A 195 9.87 -3.23 -7.17
N VAL A 196 10.63 -3.41 -8.26
CA VAL A 196 11.78 -2.56 -8.61
C VAL A 196 11.32 -1.21 -9.16
N GLY A 197 10.11 -1.14 -9.71
CA GLY A 197 9.58 0.00 -10.45
C GLY A 197 9.65 1.31 -9.68
N LEU A 198 9.27 1.29 -8.40
CA LEU A 198 9.32 2.49 -7.55
C LEU A 198 10.75 3.04 -7.39
N PHE A 199 11.73 2.16 -7.18
CA PHE A 199 13.12 2.58 -6.93
C PHE A 199 13.81 3.02 -8.22
N ARG A 200 13.55 2.36 -9.35
CA ARG A 200 14.03 2.78 -10.67
C ARG A 200 13.41 4.10 -11.10
N PHE A 201 12.13 4.31 -10.82
CA PHE A 201 11.48 5.60 -11.12
C PHE A 201 12.16 6.77 -10.38
N MET A 202 12.68 6.55 -9.16
CA MET A 202 13.37 7.60 -8.40
C MET A 202 14.70 8.06 -9.02
N GLU A 203 15.28 7.28 -9.93
CA GLU A 203 16.49 7.68 -10.69
C GLU A 203 16.25 8.92 -11.54
N PHE A 204 14.98 9.15 -11.92
CA PHE A 204 14.56 10.30 -12.72
C PHE A 204 14.09 11.49 -11.88
N LEU A 205 14.18 11.38 -10.55
CA LEU A 205 13.85 12.46 -9.61
C LEU A 205 15.11 13.07 -9.00
N PRO A 206 15.10 14.37 -8.63
CA PRO A 206 16.22 14.97 -7.93
C PRO A 206 16.44 14.30 -6.58
N ALA A 207 17.72 14.17 -6.18
CA ALA A 207 18.11 13.54 -4.91
C ALA A 207 17.68 12.07 -4.75
N THR A 208 17.78 11.27 -5.84
CA THR A 208 17.47 9.83 -5.90
C THR A 208 17.84 9.07 -4.64
N LYS A 209 19.11 9.12 -4.19
CA LYS A 209 19.56 8.36 -3.01
C LYS A 209 18.76 8.69 -1.76
N ALA A 210 18.46 9.96 -1.52
CA ALA A 210 17.68 10.38 -0.36
C ALA A 210 16.23 9.90 -0.47
N LEU A 211 15.61 10.04 -1.65
CA LEU A 211 14.24 9.59 -1.90
C LEU A 211 14.10 8.08 -1.79
N SER A 212 15.06 7.31 -2.28
CA SER A 212 15.06 5.84 -2.17
C SER A 212 15.18 5.38 -0.72
N VAL A 213 16.04 6.01 0.08
CA VAL A 213 16.14 5.73 1.52
C VAL A 213 14.85 6.10 2.25
N ILE A 214 14.32 7.30 2.01
CA ILE A 214 13.06 7.75 2.61
C ILE A 214 11.93 6.78 2.24
N SER A 215 11.81 6.37 0.99
CA SER A 215 10.76 5.48 0.53
C SER A 215 10.90 4.08 1.13
N LEU A 216 12.12 3.55 1.24
CA LEU A 216 12.37 2.29 1.95
C LEU A 216 11.91 2.40 3.42
N LEU A 217 12.24 3.49 4.11
CA LEU A 217 11.79 3.73 5.48
C LEU A 217 10.26 3.82 5.57
N MET A 218 9.61 4.51 4.63
CA MET A 218 8.15 4.61 4.56
C MET A 218 7.49 3.23 4.40
N ILE A 219 8.05 2.36 3.54
CA ILE A 219 7.56 0.99 3.34
C ILE A 219 7.71 0.17 4.62
N VAL A 220 8.86 0.26 5.30
CA VAL A 220 9.08 -0.43 6.59
C VAL A 220 8.10 0.07 7.64
N ILE A 221 7.85 1.37 7.74
CA ILE A 221 6.87 1.95 8.67
C ILE A 221 5.47 1.44 8.33
N PHE A 222 5.05 1.46 7.06
CA PHE A 222 3.76 0.91 6.64
C PHE A 222 3.62 -0.58 6.95
N PHE A 223 4.68 -1.34 6.78
CA PHE A 223 4.71 -2.76 7.10
C PHE A 223 4.45 -2.98 8.59
N VAL A 224 5.21 -2.29 9.45
CA VAL A 224 5.09 -2.43 10.91
C VAL A 224 3.73 -1.94 11.42
N THR A 225 3.23 -0.79 10.94
CA THR A 225 1.93 -0.25 11.37
C THR A 225 0.76 -1.12 10.91
N SER A 226 0.85 -1.70 9.71
CA SER A 226 -0.17 -2.62 9.18
C SER A 226 -0.17 -3.95 9.93
N ALA A 227 1.02 -4.49 10.26
CA ALA A 227 1.15 -5.70 11.05
C ALA A 227 0.56 -5.53 12.46
N ASP A 228 0.87 -4.43 13.14
CA ASP A 228 0.34 -4.14 14.49
C ASP A 228 -1.19 -3.96 14.47
N SER A 229 -1.71 -3.17 13.53
CA SER A 229 -3.15 -2.96 13.37
C SER A 229 -3.89 -4.27 13.05
N GLY A 230 -3.31 -5.09 12.19
CA GLY A 230 -3.84 -6.40 11.82
C GLY A 230 -3.88 -7.37 13.00
N ALA A 231 -2.79 -7.45 13.76
CA ALA A 231 -2.71 -8.28 14.97
C ALA A 231 -3.73 -7.86 16.03
N MET A 232 -3.92 -6.55 16.23
CA MET A 232 -4.94 -6.03 17.16
C MET A 232 -6.35 -6.50 16.79
N VAL A 233 -6.71 -6.44 15.51
CA VAL A 233 -8.05 -6.85 15.06
C VAL A 233 -8.23 -8.36 15.11
N LEU A 234 -7.20 -9.13 14.74
CA LEU A 234 -7.24 -10.59 14.90
C LEU A 234 -7.45 -10.99 16.37
N ASN A 235 -6.77 -10.33 17.30
CA ASN A 235 -6.98 -10.56 18.73
C ASN A 235 -8.42 -10.20 19.16
N MET A 236 -8.94 -9.06 18.72
CA MET A 236 -10.32 -8.66 19.02
C MET A 236 -11.37 -9.66 18.50
N LEU A 237 -11.17 -10.17 17.28
CA LEU A 237 -12.06 -11.18 16.68
C LEU A 237 -11.95 -12.53 17.41
N SER A 238 -10.75 -12.89 17.89
CA SER A 238 -10.50 -14.11 18.66
C SER A 238 -11.11 -14.02 20.07
N ALA A 239 -11.05 -12.84 20.69
CA ALA A 239 -11.57 -12.57 22.03
C ALA A 239 -13.10 -12.32 22.08
N LYS A 240 -13.86 -12.71 21.04
CA LYS A 240 -15.32 -12.52 20.92
C LYS A 240 -15.79 -11.07 21.17
N GLY A 241 -15.01 -10.07 20.81
CA GLY A 241 -15.39 -8.66 20.95
C GLY A 241 -15.35 -8.09 22.37
N VAL A 242 -14.83 -8.83 23.36
CA VAL A 242 -14.48 -8.24 24.65
C VAL A 242 -13.30 -7.30 24.40
N THR A 243 -13.52 -5.99 24.54
CA THR A 243 -12.44 -4.99 24.56
C THR A 243 -11.66 -5.15 25.85
N ILE A 244 -10.84 -6.19 25.91
CA ILE A 244 -9.75 -6.25 26.87
C ILE A 244 -8.78 -5.19 26.35
N ARG A 245 -8.63 -4.05 27.04
CA ARG A 245 -7.31 -3.41 27.05
C ARG A 245 -6.40 -4.51 27.59
N PRO A 246 -5.58 -5.18 26.76
CA PRO A 246 -4.91 -6.37 27.26
C PRO A 246 -4.00 -5.90 28.40
N PRO A 247 -4.12 -6.47 29.62
CA PRO A 247 -2.97 -6.42 30.51
C PRO A 247 -1.83 -7.09 29.75
N CYS A 248 -0.62 -6.56 29.93
CA CYS A 248 0.59 -6.88 29.17
C CYS A 248 0.81 -8.39 28.90
N SER A 249 0.26 -9.27 29.75
CA SER A 249 0.33 -10.73 29.63
C SER A 249 -0.50 -11.37 28.51
N ALA A 250 -1.60 -10.78 28.04
CA ALA A 250 -2.46 -11.40 27.02
C ALA A 250 -1.92 -11.27 25.58
N ARG A 251 -0.81 -10.54 25.38
CA ARG A 251 -0.15 -10.37 24.07
C ARG A 251 0.93 -11.43 23.79
N CYS A 252 1.36 -12.17 24.82
CA CYS A 252 2.34 -13.26 24.73
C CYS A 252 1.72 -14.67 24.61
N GLY A 253 0.39 -14.79 24.60
CA GLY A 253 -0.32 -16.06 24.81
C GLY A 253 -0.74 -16.83 23.56
N LEU A 254 -0.12 -16.61 22.40
CA LEU A 254 -0.30 -17.44 21.20
C LEU A 254 1.02 -17.51 20.42
N TRP A 255 1.96 -18.22 21.02
CA TRP A 255 2.78 -19.19 20.28
C TRP A 255 2.11 -20.55 20.44
#